data_AF-A0A942B451-F1
#
_entry.id   AF-A0A942B451-F1
#
_cell.length_a   1.000
_cell.length_b   1.000
_cell.length_c   1.000
_cell.angle_alpha   90.00
_cell.angle_beta   90.00
_cell.angle_gamma   90.00
#
_symmetry.space_group_name_H-M   'P 1'
#
loop_
_entity.id
_entity.type
_entity.pdbx_description
1 polymer ?
#
loop_
_entity_poly.entity_id
_entity_poly.type
_entity_poly.pdbx_seq_one_letter_code
_entity_poly.pdbx_strand_id
1 'polypeptide(L)'
;MPSPTRKRVSDAVMQAIADAITAIENSAELPRTKRQIEALTRRSHDAVARAFVQDRTENSSYRLNSRFEQLTANLTRGDSLNAAAARNDRQTIAELRQKNRDLHNQLDRFAIALFARHLDADIERPEIEVVTRIRRGRQRE
;
A
#
# COMPACT_ATOMS: atom_id res chain seq x y z
N MET A 1 8.50 -50.93 14.41
CA MET A 1 8.96 -50.11 15.54
C MET A 1 8.05 -48.90 15.66
N PRO A 2 7.41 -48.61 16.81
CA PRO A 2 6.65 -47.38 16.97
C PRO A 2 7.63 -46.19 16.94
N SER A 3 7.29 -45.16 16.16
CA SER A 3 8.07 -43.92 16.06
C SER A 3 8.22 -43.28 17.45
N PRO A 4 9.34 -42.59 17.76
CA PRO A 4 9.49 -41.90 19.02
C PRO A 4 8.36 -40.89 19.17
N THR A 5 7.51 -41.08 20.18
CA THR A 5 6.47 -40.13 20.56
C THR A 5 7.15 -38.79 20.80
N ARG A 6 6.90 -37.82 19.90
CA ARG A 6 7.46 -36.46 20.04
C ARG A 6 7.12 -35.95 21.45
N LYS A 7 8.13 -35.44 22.15
CA LYS A 7 7.95 -34.91 23.52
C LYS A 7 6.85 -33.85 23.51
N ARG A 8 5.74 -34.15 24.20
CA ARG A 8 4.61 -33.24 24.37
C ARG A 8 5.06 -31.97 25.08
N VAL A 9 4.44 -30.87 24.66
CA VAL A 9 4.56 -29.58 25.30
C VAL A 9 3.60 -29.55 26.50
N SER A 10 4.00 -28.92 27.60
CA SER A 10 3.16 -28.84 28.79
C SER A 10 2.02 -27.85 28.61
N ASP A 11 0.92 -28.05 29.33
CA ASP A 11 -0.25 -27.18 29.30
C ASP A 11 0.08 -25.74 29.68
N ALA A 12 1.02 -25.54 30.61
CA ALA A 12 1.51 -24.20 30.96
C ALA A 12 2.14 -23.46 29.77
N VAL A 13 2.82 -24.19 28.87
CA VAL A 13 3.38 -23.60 27.65
C VAL A 13 2.29 -23.35 26.62
N MET A 14 1.32 -24.26 26.49
CA MET A 14 0.16 -24.08 25.60
C MET A 14 -0.64 -22.83 26.00
N GLN A 15 -0.93 -22.68 27.29
CA GLN A 15 -1.61 -21.50 27.85
C GLN A 15 -0.80 -20.23 27.61
N ALA A 16 0.51 -20.23 27.90
CA ALA A 16 1.34 -19.04 27.69
C ALA A 16 1.37 -18.59 26.21
N ILE A 17 1.37 -19.53 25.27
CA ILE A 17 1.28 -19.23 23.84
C ILE A 17 -0.11 -18.69 23.49
N ALA A 18 -1.18 -19.26 24.03
CA ALA A 18 -2.55 -18.77 23.85
C ALA A 18 -2.70 -17.32 24.37
N ASP A 19 -2.11 -17.01 25.52
CA ASP A 19 -2.12 -15.67 26.13
C ASP A 19 -1.30 -14.68 25.30
N ALA A 20 -0.15 -15.10 24.77
CA ALA A 20 0.66 -14.28 23.89
C ALA A 20 -0.07 -13.94 22.58
N ILE A 21 -0.84 -14.88 22.00
CA ILE A 21 -1.68 -14.60 20.85
C ILE A 21 -2.73 -13.53 21.19
N THR A 22 -3.40 -13.65 22.35
CA THR A 22 -4.36 -12.63 22.84
C THR A 22 -3.68 -11.26 23.02
N ALA A 23 -2.46 -11.22 23.55
CA ALA A 23 -1.72 -9.98 23.74
C ALA A 23 -1.36 -9.31 22.41
N ILE A 24 -0.99 -10.09 21.39
CA ILE A 24 -0.74 -9.56 20.04
C ILE A 24 -2.04 -9.08 19.39
N GLU A 25 -3.14 -9.80 19.60
CA GLU A 25 -4.47 -9.41 19.10
C GLU A 25 -4.89 -8.04 19.64
N ASN A 26 -4.69 -7.81 20.94
CA ASN A 26 -5.02 -6.56 21.63
C ASN A 26 -4.04 -5.40 21.35
N SER A 27 -2.98 -5.62 20.58
CA SER A 27 -2.00 -4.59 20.24
C SER A 27 -1.90 -4.35 18.73
N ALA A 28 -2.07 -3.10 18.33
CA ALA A 28 -1.88 -2.68 16.94
C ALA A 28 -0.38 -2.59 16.55
N GLU A 29 0.51 -2.47 17.54
CA GLU A 29 1.94 -2.25 17.35
C GLU A 29 2.73 -3.56 17.22
N LEU A 30 2.24 -4.64 17.84
CA LEU A 30 2.95 -5.90 17.86
C LEU A 30 2.88 -6.62 16.50
N PRO A 31 4.01 -7.16 16.01
CA PRO A 31 4.04 -8.00 14.82
C PRO A 31 3.25 -9.30 15.02
N ARG A 32 2.49 -9.70 14.00
CA ARG A 32 1.66 -10.91 13.99
C ARG A 32 2.46 -12.11 13.49
N THR A 33 3.55 -12.42 14.20
CA THR A 33 4.49 -13.49 13.84
C THR A 33 4.71 -14.49 14.97
N LYS A 34 5.06 -15.73 14.62
CA LYS A 34 5.46 -16.76 15.61
C LYS A 34 6.72 -16.35 16.38
N ARG A 35 7.62 -15.59 15.76
CA ARG A 35 8.79 -15.01 16.42
C ARG A 35 8.42 -14.01 17.52
N GLN A 36 7.33 -13.26 17.34
CA GLN A 36 6.81 -12.37 18.39
C GLN A 36 6.25 -13.16 19.57
N ILE A 37 5.58 -14.29 19.31
CA ILE A 37 5.10 -15.20 20.36
C ILE A 37 6.28 -15.75 21.18
N GLU A 38 7.39 -16.14 20.52
CA GLU A 38 8.61 -16.56 21.20
C GLU A 38 9.16 -15.46 22.13
N ALA A 39 9.20 -14.21 21.64
CA ALA A 39 9.69 -13.07 22.41
C ALA A 39 8.82 -12.78 23.65
N LEU A 40 7.49 -12.82 23.50
CA LEU A 40 6.55 -12.57 24.60
C LEU A 40 6.56 -13.68 25.65
N THR A 41 6.64 -14.93 25.21
CA THR A 41 6.59 -16.10 26.10
C THR A 41 7.96 -16.47 26.69
N ARG A 42 9.05 -15.88 26.16
CA ARG A 42 10.45 -16.26 26.45
C ARG A 42 10.70 -17.76 26.25
N ARG A 43 10.05 -18.36 25.26
CA ARG A 43 10.20 -19.78 24.91
C ARG A 43 11.03 -19.93 23.65
N SER A 44 11.65 -21.09 23.50
CA SER A 44 12.43 -21.41 22.30
C SER A 44 11.50 -21.60 21.10
N HIS A 45 12.04 -21.35 19.91
CA HIS A 45 11.37 -21.61 18.64
C HIS A 45 10.82 -23.05 18.55
N ASP A 46 11.62 -24.05 18.97
CA ASP A 46 11.21 -25.46 18.98
C ASP A 46 10.00 -25.71 19.90
N ALA A 47 9.95 -25.07 21.08
CA ALA A 47 8.80 -25.22 21.98
C ALA A 47 7.51 -24.66 21.36
N VAL A 48 7.59 -23.49 20.72
CA VAL A 48 6.46 -22.88 20.02
C VAL A 48 6.04 -23.73 18.82
N ALA A 49 6.99 -24.18 17.99
CA ALA A 49 6.71 -25.02 16.84
C ALA A 49 6.01 -26.34 17.24
N ARG A 50 6.48 -26.99 18.32
CA ARG A 50 5.85 -28.20 18.84
C ARG A 50 4.46 -27.94 19.37
N ALA A 51 4.21 -26.82 20.03
CA ALA A 51 2.88 -26.46 20.52
C ALA A 51 1.87 -26.33 19.37
N PHE A 52 2.25 -25.67 18.27
CA PHE A 52 1.40 -25.60 17.07
C PHE A 52 1.18 -26.97 16.41
N VAL A 53 2.21 -27.82 16.36
CA VAL A 53 2.05 -29.19 15.84
C VAL A 53 1.11 -30.00 16.73
N GLN A 54 1.29 -29.92 18.05
CA GLN A 54 0.48 -30.63 19.03
C GLN A 54 -0.98 -30.19 18.97
N ASP A 55 -1.24 -28.88 18.91
CA ASP A 55 -2.58 -28.31 18.73
C ASP A 55 -3.29 -28.88 17.51
N ARG A 56 -2.57 -29.00 16.38
CA ARG A 56 -3.10 -29.55 15.13
C ARG A 56 -3.39 -31.06 15.22
N THR A 57 -2.53 -31.83 15.88
CA THR A 57 -2.67 -33.29 15.96
C THR A 57 -3.65 -33.75 17.04
N GLU A 58 -3.75 -33.00 18.14
CA GLU A 58 -4.52 -33.39 19.33
C GLU A 58 -5.85 -32.62 19.45
N ASN A 59 -6.15 -31.74 18.49
CA ASN A 59 -7.32 -30.87 18.48
C ASN A 59 -7.53 -30.18 19.83
N SER A 60 -6.47 -29.52 20.28
CA SER A 60 -6.39 -28.96 21.63
C SER A 60 -7.43 -27.86 21.87
N SER A 61 -7.89 -27.71 23.12
CA SER A 61 -8.87 -26.68 23.52
C SER A 61 -8.36 -25.25 23.29
N TYR A 62 -7.05 -25.06 23.23
CA TYR A 62 -6.41 -23.76 23.00
C TYR A 62 -6.55 -23.24 21.56
N ARG A 63 -6.77 -24.14 20.59
CA ARG A 63 -6.99 -23.85 19.17
C ARG A 63 -5.95 -22.88 18.57
N LEU A 64 -4.68 -23.05 18.95
CA LEU A 64 -3.59 -22.12 18.63
C LEU A 64 -3.45 -21.84 17.13
N ASN A 65 -3.57 -22.86 16.29
CA ASN A 65 -3.46 -22.69 14.84
C ASN A 65 -4.58 -21.79 14.30
N SER A 66 -5.83 -22.07 14.66
CA SER A 66 -6.98 -21.29 14.19
C SER A 66 -6.91 -19.83 14.66
N ARG A 67 -6.50 -19.59 15.91
CA ARG A 67 -6.35 -18.24 16.46
C ARG A 67 -5.24 -17.48 15.74
N PHE A 68 -4.11 -18.12 15.46
CA PHE A 68 -3.01 -17.50 14.74
C PHE A 68 -3.33 -17.25 13.25
N GLU A 69 -4.07 -18.16 12.61
CA GLU A 69 -4.58 -17.97 11.25
C GLU A 69 -5.53 -16.77 11.20
N GLN A 70 -6.49 -16.65 12.12
CA GLN A 70 -7.38 -15.49 12.22
C GLN A 70 -6.60 -14.19 12.45
N LEU A 71 -5.61 -14.21 13.34
CA LEU A 71 -4.74 -13.07 13.64
C LEU A 71 -4.02 -12.57 12.37
N THR A 72 -3.65 -13.47 11.48
CA THR A 72 -2.86 -13.16 10.27
C THR A 72 -3.69 -13.06 8.98
N ALA A 73 -4.98 -13.42 9.01
CA ALA A 73 -5.82 -13.54 7.81
C ALA A 73 -5.85 -12.28 6.92
N ASN A 74 -5.82 -11.10 7.56
CA ASN A 74 -5.86 -9.82 6.85
C ASN A 74 -4.47 -9.23 6.57
N LEU A 75 -3.39 -9.97 6.82
CA LEU A 75 -2.02 -9.48 6.68
C LEU A 75 -1.18 -10.39 5.78
N THR A 76 -0.56 -9.79 4.77
CA THR A 76 0.24 -10.53 3.78
C THR A 76 1.62 -10.97 4.30
N ARG A 77 2.14 -10.36 5.38
CA ARG A 77 3.53 -10.58 5.85
C ARG A 77 3.72 -10.68 7.37
N GLY A 78 2.64 -10.84 8.14
CA GLY A 78 2.75 -10.89 9.61
C GLY A 78 3.24 -9.58 10.25
N ASP A 79 3.07 -8.46 9.55
CA ASP A 79 3.39 -7.14 10.08
C ASP A 79 2.51 -6.79 11.29
N SER A 80 2.85 -5.69 11.96
CA SER A 80 1.89 -5.05 12.85
C SER A 80 0.78 -4.38 12.02
N LEU A 81 -0.39 -4.13 12.62
CA LEU A 81 -1.48 -3.44 11.92
C LEU A 81 -1.04 -2.04 11.50
N ASN A 82 -0.28 -1.34 12.34
CA ASN A 82 0.22 -0.01 12.03
C ASN A 82 1.19 -0.01 10.85
N ALA A 83 2.09 -1.00 10.77
CA ALA A 83 3.01 -1.13 9.65
C ALA A 83 2.28 -1.49 8.35
N ALA A 84 1.23 -2.32 8.43
CA ALA A 84 0.38 -2.62 7.28
C ALA A 84 -0.38 -1.38 6.78
N ALA A 85 -0.99 -0.61 7.70
CA ALA A 85 -1.68 0.64 7.40
C ALA A 85 -0.73 1.65 6.74
N ALA A 86 0.45 1.88 7.32
CA ALA A 86 1.44 2.81 6.78
C ALA A 86 1.92 2.43 5.36
N ARG A 87 1.95 1.14 5.01
CA ARG A 87 2.26 0.72 3.64
C ARG A 87 1.11 0.99 2.68
N ASN A 88 -0.13 0.69 3.08
CA ASN A 88 -1.31 1.01 2.27
C ASN A 88 -1.40 2.51 2.02
N ASP A 89 -1.13 3.34 3.04
CA ASP A 89 -1.10 4.79 2.90
C ASP A 89 -0.01 5.24 1.93
N ARG A 90 1.21 4.69 2.04
CA ARG A 90 2.30 4.99 1.09
C ARG A 90 1.95 4.61 -0.34
N GLN A 91 1.31 3.46 -0.54
CA GLN A 91 0.86 3.02 -1.86
C GLN A 91 -0.21 3.97 -2.41
N THR A 92 -1.20 4.32 -1.60
CA THR A 92 -2.27 5.25 -1.96
C THR A 92 -1.71 6.63 -2.32
N ILE A 93 -0.74 7.14 -1.55
CA ILE A 93 -0.07 8.42 -1.84
C ILE A 93 0.69 8.34 -3.17
N ALA A 94 1.38 7.23 -3.44
CA ALA A 94 2.10 7.06 -4.70
C ALA A 94 1.13 7.03 -5.90
N GLU A 95 0.02 6.30 -5.79
CA GLU A 95 -1.04 6.25 -6.80
C GLU A 95 -1.67 7.64 -7.03
N LEU A 96 -2.00 8.38 -5.96
CA LEU A 96 -2.54 9.73 -6.06
C LEU A 96 -1.56 10.71 -6.68
N ARG A 97 -0.26 10.62 -6.35
CA ARG A 97 0.79 11.43 -6.97
C ARG A 97 0.93 11.12 -8.46
N GLN A 98 0.84 9.84 -8.84
CA GLN A 98 0.88 9.46 -10.25
C GLN A 98 -0.31 10.06 -10.99
N LYS A 99 -1.53 9.88 -10.48
CA LYS A 99 -2.75 10.46 -11.07
C LYS A 99 -2.66 11.98 -11.19
N ASN A 100 -2.11 12.65 -10.18
CA ASN A 100 -1.94 14.10 -10.21
C ASN A 100 -0.97 14.52 -11.33
N ARG A 101 0.16 13.84 -11.50
CA ARG A 101 1.08 14.09 -12.64
C ARG A 101 0.40 13.86 -13.98
N ASP A 102 -0.37 12.79 -14.12
CA ASP A 102 -1.06 12.47 -15.37
C ASP A 102 -2.10 13.53 -15.73
N LEU A 103 -2.83 14.07 -14.75
CA LEU A 103 -3.77 15.17 -14.96
C LEU A 103 -3.06 16.47 -15.36
N HIS A 104 -1.93 16.80 -14.74
CA HIS A 104 -1.14 17.97 -15.15
C HIS A 104 -0.63 17.80 -16.60
N ASN A 105 -0.11 16.63 -16.95
CA ASN A 105 0.32 16.34 -18.31
C ASN A 105 -0.84 16.46 -19.33
N GLN A 106 -2.07 16.08 -18.95
CA GLN A 106 -3.24 16.28 -19.80
C GLN A 106 -3.57 17.76 -19.97
N LEU A 107 -3.58 18.54 -18.89
CA LEU A 107 -3.81 19.98 -18.93
C LEU A 107 -2.79 20.70 -19.81
N ASP A 108 -1.51 20.36 -19.69
CA ASP A 108 -0.44 20.95 -20.50
C ASP A 108 -0.64 20.67 -21.99
N ARG A 109 -1.03 19.42 -22.34
CA ARG A 109 -1.35 19.05 -23.73
C ARG A 109 -2.53 19.84 -24.27
N PHE A 110 -3.60 20.02 -23.48
CA PHE A 110 -4.75 20.82 -23.89
C PHE A 110 -4.38 22.30 -24.04
N ALA A 111 -3.59 22.86 -23.13
CA ALA A 111 -3.13 24.23 -23.21
C ALA A 111 -2.32 24.47 -24.50
N ILE A 112 -1.34 23.60 -24.79
CA ILE A 112 -0.54 23.67 -26.02
C ILE A 112 -1.44 23.60 -27.26
N ALA A 113 -2.41 22.68 -27.31
CA ALA A 113 -3.33 22.56 -28.44
C ALA A 113 -4.20 23.80 -28.63
N LEU A 114 -4.68 24.42 -27.54
CA LEU A 114 -5.43 25.68 -27.61
C LEU A 114 -4.56 26.84 -28.09
N PHE A 115 -3.31 26.94 -27.62
CA PHE A 115 -2.37 27.95 -28.08
C PHE A 115 -2.03 27.79 -29.56
N ALA A 116 -1.73 26.57 -30.02
CA ALA A 116 -1.46 26.29 -31.43
C ALA A 116 -2.64 26.69 -32.31
N ARG A 117 -3.86 26.31 -31.93
CA ARG A 117 -5.09 26.70 -32.65
C ARG A 117 -5.27 28.22 -32.69
N HIS A 118 -4.97 28.92 -31.59
CA HIS A 118 -5.08 30.38 -31.55
C HIS A 118 -4.09 31.04 -32.52
N LEU A 119 -2.83 30.56 -32.56
CA LEU A 119 -1.82 31.04 -33.49
C LEU A 119 -2.23 30.80 -34.94
N ASP A 120 -2.76 29.61 -35.26
CA ASP A 120 -3.26 29.31 -36.61
C ASP A 120 -4.41 30.25 -37.02
N ALA A 121 -5.35 30.52 -36.11
CA ALA A 121 -6.46 31.44 -36.36
C ALA A 121 -6.04 32.91 -36.56
N ASP A 122 -4.92 33.33 -35.96
CA ASP A 122 -4.36 34.67 -36.15
C ASP A 122 -3.59 34.78 -37.47
N ILE A 123 -2.94 33.71 -37.93
CA ILE A 123 -2.26 33.65 -39.24
C ILE A 123 -3.27 33.70 -40.40
N GLU A 124 -4.46 33.11 -40.23
CA GLU A 124 -5.52 33.12 -41.24
C GLU A 124 -6.27 34.47 -41.37
N ARG A 125 -5.98 35.47 -40.52
CA ARG A 125 -6.53 36.83 -40.71
C ARG A 125 -5.76 37.54 -41.82
N PRO A 126 -6.36 37.81 -43.00
CA PRO A 126 -5.67 38.56 -44.02
C PRO A 126 -5.40 39.98 -43.52
N GLU A 127 -4.13 40.38 -43.50
CA GLU A 127 -3.74 41.78 -43.36
C GLU A 127 -4.42 42.56 -44.50
N ILE A 128 -5.35 43.45 -44.15
CA ILE A 128 -5.97 44.34 -45.13
C ILE A 128 -4.90 45.34 -45.54
N GLU A 129 -4.26 45.08 -46.68
CA GLU A 129 -3.29 45.99 -47.30
C GLU A 129 -4.01 47.30 -47.66
N VAL A 130 -3.89 48.32 -46.80
CA VAL A 130 -4.45 49.65 -47.06
C VAL A 130 -3.54 50.35 -48.06
N VAL A 131 -3.80 50.15 -49.36
CA VAL A 131 -3.14 50.88 -50.45
C VAL A 131 -3.56 52.35 -50.42
N THR A 132 -2.83 53.20 -49.69
CA THR A 132 -3.01 54.66 -49.77
C THR A 132 -2.45 55.18 -51.08
N ARG A 133 -3.32 55.38 -52.08
CA ARG A 133 -2.99 56.01 -53.36
C ARG A 133 -2.83 57.53 -53.15
N ILE A 134 -1.62 58.01 -52.88
CA ILE A 134 -1.32 59.44 -52.75
C ILE A 134 -1.43 60.10 -54.13
N ARG A 135 -2.55 60.78 -54.42
CA ARG A 135 -2.65 61.71 -55.57
C ARG A 135 -1.87 62.97 -55.24
N ARG A 136 -0.68 63.15 -55.83
CA ARG A 136 0.01 64.46 -55.87
C ARG A 136 -0.83 65.45 -56.69
N GLY A 137 -1.55 66.32 -55.99
CA GLY A 137 -2.17 67.51 -56.57
C GLY A 137 -1.09 68.47 -57.04
N ARG A 138 -1.06 68.71 -58.35
CA ARG A 138 -0.25 69.74 -59.02
C ARG A 138 -1.01 71.06 -58.86
N GLN A 139 -0.50 72.00 -58.08
CA GLN A 139 -1.07 73.35 -58.00
C GLN A 139 -0.07 74.35 -58.61
N ARG A 140 -0.39 74.76 -59.84
CA ARG A 140 -0.14 76.11 -60.39
C ARG A 140 -1.03 77.06 -59.57
N GLU A 141 -0.70 78.31 -59.25
CA GLU A 141 -0.01 79.39 -59.94
C GLU A 141 0.77 80.24 -58.92
#